data_AF-A0A382L542-F1
#
_entry.id   AF-A0A382L542-F1
#
_cell.length_a   1.000
_cell.length_b   1.000
_cell.length_c   1.000
_cell.angle_alpha   90.00
_cell.angle_beta   90.00
_cell.angle_gamma   90.00
#
_symmetry.space_group_name_H-M   'P 1'
#
loop_
_entity.id
_entity.type
_entity.pdbx_description
1 polymer ?
#
loop_
_entity_poly.entity_id
_entity_poly.type
_entity_poly.pdbx_seq_one_letter_code
_entity_poly.pdbx_strand_id
1 'polypeptide(L)'
;MPVMLEAAVIFSEKIKTRLRMVLPSDEMHELAKRHIPTGTEIDTQVGGLANALGQASLAIASSGTVTMECAWFRVPTVVLYKTSPLTYSLGRMFLKVPYLAMPNLLAGEELFPEFLQSEANADNLAKASLRLLRDKAERTRILDGLSLVAAKLGKSGAATRAAQAVLRTLD
;
A
#
# COMPACT_ATOMS: atom_id res chain seq x y z
N MET A 1 -3.79 12.54 -0.55
CA MET A 1 -3.88 12.30 -2.01
C MET A 1 -2.92 13.18 -2.81
N PRO A 2 -2.77 14.50 -2.58
CA PRO A 2 -1.84 15.34 -3.37
C PRO A 2 -0.41 14.79 -3.40
N VAL A 3 0.12 14.41 -2.23
CA VAL A 3 1.47 13.86 -2.10
C VAL A 3 1.72 12.59 -2.91
N MET A 4 0.73 11.69 -3.04
CA MET A 4 0.90 10.46 -3.82
C MET A 4 0.97 10.76 -5.32
N LEU A 5 0.13 11.69 -5.78
CA LEU A 5 0.13 12.16 -7.16
C LEU A 5 1.43 12.88 -7.51
N GLU A 6 1.87 13.80 -6.65
CA GLU A 6 3.14 14.51 -6.80
C GLU A 6 4.32 13.52 -6.86
N ALA A 7 4.38 12.54 -5.96
CA ALA A 7 5.40 11.50 -6.00
C ALA A 7 5.37 10.70 -7.30
N ALA A 8 4.17 10.34 -7.79
CA ALA A 8 3.98 9.62 -9.03
C ALA A 8 4.50 10.38 -10.25
N VAL A 9 4.22 11.68 -10.31
CA VAL A 9 4.75 12.57 -11.35
C VAL A 9 6.28 12.57 -11.29
N ILE A 10 6.87 12.85 -10.12
CA ILE A 10 8.33 12.95 -9.94
C ILE A 10 9.08 11.70 -10.41
N PHE A 11 8.59 10.49 -10.06
CA PHE A 11 9.30 9.28 -10.51
C PHE A 11 9.01 8.91 -11.96
N SER A 12 7.83 9.26 -12.49
CA SER A 12 7.46 8.97 -13.89
C SER A 12 8.28 9.75 -14.91
N GLU A 13 8.81 10.92 -14.53
CA GLU A 13 9.76 11.68 -15.36
C GLU A 13 11.12 10.96 -15.50
N LYS A 14 11.46 10.09 -14.55
CA LYS A 14 12.77 9.43 -14.47
C LYS A 14 12.79 8.03 -15.07
N ILE A 15 11.63 7.43 -15.28
CA ILE A 15 11.46 6.09 -15.84
C ILE A 15 10.15 5.99 -16.60
N LYS A 16 10.13 5.27 -17.72
CA LYS A 16 8.88 5.02 -18.46
C LYS A 16 7.96 4.12 -17.63
N THR A 17 6.85 4.68 -17.14
CA THR A 17 5.87 3.98 -16.30
C THR A 17 4.45 4.26 -16.75
N ARG A 18 3.59 3.25 -16.63
CA ARG A 18 2.14 3.43 -16.72
C ARG A 18 1.60 3.67 -15.32
N LEU A 19 0.94 4.80 -15.10
CA LEU A 19 0.33 5.14 -13.81
C LEU A 19 -1.17 4.79 -13.83
N ARG A 20 -1.64 4.18 -12.73
CA ARG A 20 -3.05 3.88 -12.52
C ARG A 20 -3.44 4.20 -11.08
N MET A 21 -4.54 4.92 -10.93
CA MET A 21 -5.17 5.22 -9.66
C MET A 21 -6.45 4.41 -9.52
N VAL A 22 -6.52 3.60 -8.47
CA VAL A 22 -7.70 2.79 -8.14
C VAL A 22 -8.47 3.45 -7.01
N LEU A 23 -9.75 3.69 -7.23
CA LEU A 23 -10.60 4.47 -6.33
C LEU A 23 -11.80 3.65 -5.84
N PRO A 24 -12.28 3.89 -4.61
CA PRO A 24 -13.31 3.05 -3.99
C PRO A 24 -14.73 3.38 -4.48
N SER A 25 -14.98 4.57 -5.02
CA SER A 25 -16.30 5.04 -5.44
C SER A 25 -16.20 6.09 -6.54
N ASP A 26 -17.32 6.31 -7.25
CA ASP A 26 -17.45 7.37 -8.27
C ASP A 26 -17.24 8.77 -7.67
N GLU A 27 -17.68 9.00 -6.44
CA GLU A 27 -17.45 10.27 -5.75
C GLU A 27 -15.96 10.58 -5.57
N MET A 28 -15.17 9.56 -5.19
CA MET A 28 -13.72 9.69 -5.07
C MET A 28 -13.07 9.82 -6.44
N HIS A 29 -13.64 9.22 -7.48
CA HIS A 29 -13.20 9.39 -8.86
C HIS A 29 -13.33 10.81 -9.36
N GLU A 30 -14.48 11.45 -9.12
CA GLU A 30 -14.67 12.85 -9.46
C GLU A 30 -13.78 13.78 -8.63
N LEU A 31 -13.56 13.45 -7.36
CA LEU A 31 -12.60 14.19 -6.54
C LEU A 31 -11.17 14.06 -7.07
N ALA A 32 -10.75 12.86 -7.49
CA ALA A 32 -9.43 12.62 -8.04
C ALA A 32 -9.20 13.38 -9.36
N LYS A 33 -10.17 13.37 -10.29
CA LYS A 33 -10.09 14.13 -11.54
C LYS A 33 -9.81 15.63 -11.32
N ARG A 34 -10.35 16.22 -10.25
CA ARG A 34 -10.09 17.62 -9.89
C ARG A 34 -8.67 17.89 -9.36
N HIS A 35 -7.98 16.87 -8.87
CA HIS A 35 -6.65 17.00 -8.28
C HIS A 35 -5.52 16.45 -9.15
N ILE A 36 -5.85 15.63 -10.16
CA ILE A 36 -4.87 15.16 -11.14
C ILE A 36 -4.43 16.36 -11.99
N PRO A 37 -3.12 16.71 -12.00
CA PRO A 37 -2.64 17.84 -12.79
C PRO A 37 -2.88 17.62 -14.28
N THR A 38 -3.31 18.67 -14.99
CA THR A 38 -3.49 18.65 -16.43
C THR A 38 -2.18 18.27 -17.13
N GLY A 39 -2.23 17.33 -18.08
CA GLY A 39 -1.06 16.85 -18.81
C GLY A 39 -0.36 15.63 -18.19
N THR A 40 -0.86 15.08 -17.08
CA THR A 40 -0.36 13.82 -16.52
C THR A 40 -1.13 12.61 -17.09
N GLU A 41 -0.39 11.60 -17.57
CA GLU A 41 -0.97 10.34 -18.05
C GLU A 41 -1.23 9.37 -16.89
N ILE A 42 -2.32 9.61 -16.14
CA ILE A 42 -2.77 8.74 -15.04
C ILE A 42 -4.12 8.12 -15.39
N ASP A 43 -4.13 6.80 -15.58
CA ASP A 43 -5.36 6.01 -15.74
C ASP A 43 -6.13 5.99 -14.42
N THR A 44 -7.46 6.10 -14.45
CA THR A 44 -8.28 6.10 -13.24
C THR A 44 -9.37 5.05 -13.37
N GLN A 45 -9.57 4.27 -12.31
CA GLN A 45 -10.61 3.24 -12.28
C GLN A 45 -11.31 3.20 -10.92
N VAL A 46 -12.59 2.87 -10.92
CA VAL A 46 -13.37 2.59 -9.71
C VAL A 46 -13.39 1.09 -9.48
N GLY A 47 -13.04 0.64 -8.27
CA GLY A 47 -12.94 -0.77 -7.93
C GLY A 47 -11.84 -1.52 -8.69
N GLY A 48 -11.95 -2.86 -8.76
CA GLY A 48 -11.00 -3.69 -9.51
C GLY A 48 -9.56 -3.72 -8.94
N LEU A 49 -9.40 -3.43 -7.63
CA LEU A 49 -8.10 -3.36 -6.97
C LEU A 49 -7.25 -4.63 -7.16
N ALA A 50 -7.85 -5.81 -6.98
CA ALA A 50 -7.19 -7.09 -7.20
C ALA A 50 -6.59 -7.23 -8.62
N ASN A 51 -7.34 -6.84 -9.65
CA ASN A 51 -6.86 -6.91 -11.03
C ASN A 51 -5.73 -5.91 -11.29
N ALA A 52 -5.84 -4.69 -10.73
CA ALA A 52 -4.80 -3.68 -10.84
C ALA A 52 -3.51 -4.12 -10.14
N LEU A 53 -3.60 -4.66 -8.93
CA LEU A 53 -2.45 -5.19 -8.19
C LEU A 53 -1.78 -6.36 -8.94
N GLY A 54 -2.56 -7.25 -9.56
CA GLY A 54 -2.01 -8.34 -10.37
C GLY A 54 -1.18 -7.89 -11.59
N GLN A 55 -1.30 -6.63 -12.01
CA GLN A 55 -0.52 -6.02 -13.10
C GLN A 55 0.54 -5.02 -12.58
N ALA A 56 0.52 -4.70 -11.29
CA ALA A 56 1.35 -3.66 -10.72
C ALA A 56 2.77 -4.15 -10.45
N SER A 57 3.76 -3.32 -10.77
CA SER A 57 5.16 -3.56 -10.40
C SER A 57 5.53 -2.91 -9.06
N LEU A 58 4.75 -1.91 -8.65
CA LEU A 58 4.89 -1.10 -7.43
C LEU A 58 3.51 -0.53 -7.08
N ALA A 59 3.24 -0.34 -5.80
CA ALA A 59 2.12 0.47 -5.32
C ALA A 59 2.58 1.60 -4.38
N ILE A 60 1.78 2.66 -4.30
CA ILE A 60 1.85 3.67 -3.24
C ILE A 60 0.50 3.64 -2.54
N ALA A 61 0.49 3.42 -1.23
CA ALA A 61 -0.76 3.20 -0.49
C ALA A 61 -0.73 3.82 0.90
N SER A 62 -1.90 4.24 1.40
CA SER A 62 -2.02 4.62 2.81
C SER A 62 -1.94 3.40 3.72
N SER A 63 -1.45 3.57 4.95
CA SER A 63 -1.48 2.49 5.95
C SER A 63 -2.93 2.08 6.25
N GLY A 64 -3.30 0.87 5.85
CA GLY A 64 -4.67 0.35 5.89
C GLY A 64 -4.77 -1.04 5.25
N THR A 65 -6.00 -1.54 5.07
CA THR A 65 -6.26 -2.89 4.55
C THR A 65 -5.66 -3.14 3.17
N VAL A 66 -5.56 -2.10 2.34
CA VAL A 66 -4.90 -2.14 1.03
C VAL A 66 -3.46 -2.65 1.10
N THR A 67 -2.73 -2.41 2.20
CA THR A 67 -1.35 -2.90 2.36
C THR A 67 -1.30 -4.43 2.41
N MET A 68 -2.32 -5.06 3.01
CA MET A 68 -2.45 -6.52 3.03
C MET A 68 -2.79 -7.08 1.65
N GLU A 69 -3.63 -6.39 0.88
CA GLU A 69 -3.89 -6.76 -0.51
C GLU A 69 -2.61 -6.66 -1.35
N CYS A 70 -1.84 -5.57 -1.22
CA CYS A 70 -0.55 -5.45 -1.90
C CYS A 70 0.39 -6.62 -1.56
N ALA A 71 0.49 -6.98 -0.28
CA ALA A 71 1.31 -8.10 0.15
C ALA A 71 0.81 -9.44 -0.40
N TRP A 72 -0.50 -9.65 -0.42
CA TRP A 72 -1.11 -10.85 -1.02
C TRP A 72 -0.75 -11.00 -2.50
N PHE A 73 -0.81 -9.90 -3.25
CA PHE A 73 -0.41 -9.84 -4.66
C PHE A 73 1.10 -9.74 -4.88
N ARG A 74 1.92 -9.74 -3.82
CA ARG A 74 3.39 -9.59 -3.87
C ARG A 74 3.82 -8.33 -4.62
N VAL A 75 3.09 -7.25 -4.44
CA VAL A 75 3.42 -5.94 -5.01
C VAL A 75 4.24 -5.17 -3.97
N PRO A 76 5.51 -4.82 -4.26
CA PRO A 76 6.27 -3.89 -3.42
C PRO A 76 5.50 -2.58 -3.27
N THR A 77 5.43 -2.06 -2.04
CA THR A 77 4.59 -0.90 -1.74
C THR A 77 5.34 0.14 -0.92
N VAL A 78 5.24 1.41 -1.33
CA VAL A 78 5.61 2.54 -0.47
C VAL A 78 4.38 2.94 0.34
N VAL A 79 4.50 2.90 1.67
CA VAL A 79 3.41 3.18 2.58
C VAL A 79 3.59 4.58 3.15
N LEU A 80 2.50 5.35 3.17
CA LEU A 80 2.48 6.63 3.88
C LEU A 80 1.36 6.70 4.90
N TYR A 81 1.62 7.48 5.93
CA TYR A 81 0.64 7.83 6.94
C TYR A 81 0.62 9.33 7.16
N LYS A 82 -0.51 9.98 6.84
CA LYS A 82 -0.71 11.41 7.03
C LYS A 82 -2.10 11.65 7.59
N THR A 83 -2.18 12.02 8.87
CA THR A 83 -3.43 12.29 9.59
C THR A 83 -3.49 13.72 10.07
N SER A 84 -4.68 14.16 10.51
CA SER A 84 -4.80 15.38 11.31
C SER A 84 -4.03 15.20 12.64
N PRO A 85 -3.31 16.22 13.15
CA PRO A 85 -2.52 16.15 14.39
C PRO A 85 -3.28 15.74 15.66
N LEU A 86 -4.62 15.73 15.63
CA LEU A 86 -5.48 15.56 16.81
C LEU A 86 -5.70 14.10 17.26
N THR A 87 -5.15 13.10 16.58
CA THR A 87 -5.39 11.70 16.96
C THR A 87 -4.38 11.21 18.01
N TYR A 88 -4.48 11.71 19.24
CA TYR A 88 -3.62 11.35 20.38
C TYR A 88 -3.55 9.82 20.64
N SER A 89 -4.59 9.08 20.29
CA SER A 89 -4.63 7.61 20.40
C SER A 89 -3.64 6.89 19.47
N LEU A 90 -3.34 7.46 18.30
CA LEU A 90 -2.40 6.87 17.33
C LEU A 90 -0.95 7.07 17.74
N GLY A 91 -0.62 8.21 18.37
CA GLY A 91 0.73 8.45 18.90
C GLY A 91 1.15 7.38 19.91
N ARG A 92 0.22 6.90 20.76
CA ARG A 92 0.49 5.79 21.70
C ARG A 92 0.67 4.44 21.01
N MET A 93 0.04 4.22 19.85
CA MET A 93 0.23 3.01 19.06
C MET A 93 1.61 3.03 18.39
N PHE A 94 2.00 4.15 17.79
CA PHE A 94 3.29 4.32 17.11
C PHE A 94 4.49 4.09 18.03
N LEU A 95 4.39 4.49 19.31
CA LEU A 95 5.46 4.27 20.29
C LEU A 95 5.60 2.80 20.73
N LYS A 96 4.64 1.93 20.41
CA LYS A 96 4.59 0.55 20.92
C LYS A 96 4.92 -0.52 19.90
N VAL A 97 4.90 -0.19 18.60
CA VAL A 97 5.15 -1.17 17.53
C VAL A 97 6.24 -0.67 16.59
N PRO A 98 7.14 -1.57 16.12
CA PRO A 98 8.25 -1.18 15.25
C PRO A 98 7.81 -0.79 13.83
N TYR A 99 6.62 -1.24 13.41
CA TYR A 99 6.06 -1.00 12.08
C TYR A 99 4.57 -0.71 12.17
N LEU A 100 4.02 0.10 11.24
CA LEU A 100 2.57 0.33 11.15
C LEU A 100 1.92 -0.52 10.06
N ALA A 101 2.63 -0.77 8.96
CA ALA A 101 2.12 -1.62 7.92
C ALA A 101 2.07 -3.06 8.43
N MET A 102 0.88 -3.65 8.41
CA MET A 102 0.68 -5.04 8.86
C MET A 102 1.61 -6.05 8.14
N PRO A 103 1.93 -5.91 6.84
CA PRO A 103 2.93 -6.76 6.19
C PRO A 103 4.30 -6.73 6.85
N ASN A 104 4.79 -5.55 7.26
CA ASN A 104 6.07 -5.40 7.95
C ASN A 104 6.02 -6.02 9.35
N LEU A 105 4.92 -5.81 10.09
CA LEU A 105 4.70 -6.46 11.39
C LEU A 105 4.72 -7.99 11.29
N LEU A 106 4.09 -8.56 10.26
CA LEU A 106 4.04 -10.00 10.03
C LEU A 106 5.38 -10.58 9.55
N ALA A 107 6.18 -9.77 8.86
CA ALA A 107 7.52 -10.12 8.41
C ALA A 107 8.55 -10.02 9.55
N GLY A 108 8.36 -9.07 10.48
CA GLY A 108 9.37 -8.71 11.48
C GLY A 108 10.52 -7.88 10.91
N GLU A 109 10.36 -7.36 9.69
CA GLU A 109 11.32 -6.51 8.99
C GLU A 109 10.60 -5.50 8.09
N GLU A 110 11.32 -4.48 7.61
CA GLU A 110 10.79 -3.52 6.64
C GLU A 110 10.80 -4.13 5.22
N LEU A 111 9.64 -4.61 4.78
CA LEU A 111 9.37 -4.99 3.40
C LEU A 111 8.82 -3.81 2.59
N PHE A 112 7.97 -2.99 3.23
CA PHE A 112 7.38 -1.79 2.66
C PHE A 112 8.00 -0.57 3.34
N PRO A 113 8.69 0.33 2.60
CA PRO A 113 9.15 1.59 3.16
C PRO A 113 7.97 2.39 3.74
N GLU A 114 8.05 2.77 5.02
CA GLU A 114 6.99 3.49 5.72
C GLU A 114 7.38 4.95 6.00
N PHE A 115 6.52 5.89 5.61
CA PHE A 115 6.73 7.31 5.84
C PHE A 115 5.63 7.91 6.70
N LEU A 116 6.01 8.56 7.82
CA LEU A 116 5.09 9.11 8.79
C LEU A 116 5.05 10.64 8.74
N GLN A 117 3.84 11.19 8.73
CA GLN A 117 3.56 12.62 8.90
C GLN A 117 4.41 13.53 7.98
N SER A 118 5.44 14.19 8.50
CA SER A 118 6.34 15.06 7.75
C SER A 118 7.21 14.31 6.75
N GLU A 119 7.55 13.06 7.04
CA GLU A 119 8.32 12.20 6.15
C GLU A 119 7.48 11.69 4.98
N ALA A 120 6.15 11.69 5.12
CA ALA A 120 5.19 11.42 4.05
C ALA A 120 5.06 12.64 3.11
N ASN A 121 6.16 12.91 2.40
CA ASN A 121 6.30 13.96 1.38
C ASN A 121 6.66 13.34 0.02
N ALA A 122 6.44 14.11 -1.05
CA ALA A 122 6.51 13.60 -2.42
C ALA A 122 7.91 13.10 -2.79
N ASP A 123 8.96 13.80 -2.37
CA ASP A 123 10.35 13.44 -2.64
C ASP A 123 10.74 12.11 -2.01
N ASN A 124 10.40 11.91 -0.74
CA ASN A 124 10.67 10.66 -0.03
C ASN A 124 9.95 9.48 -0.67
N LEU A 125 8.66 9.65 -1.00
CA LEU A 125 7.86 8.63 -1.66
C LEU A 125 8.41 8.30 -3.05
N ALA A 126 8.78 9.31 -3.84
CA ALA A 126 9.36 9.13 -5.17
C ALA A 126 10.73 8.45 -5.11
N LYS A 127 11.58 8.84 -4.17
CA LYS A 127 12.89 8.23 -3.94
C LYS A 127 12.76 6.75 -3.58
N ALA A 128 11.87 6.41 -2.64
CA ALA A 128 11.61 5.02 -2.28
C ALA A 128 11.03 4.21 -3.45
N SER A 129 10.06 4.79 -4.18
CA SER A 129 9.47 4.19 -5.38
C SER A 129 10.53 3.84 -6.43
N LEU A 130 11.44 4.77 -6.74
CA LEU A 130 12.53 4.54 -7.67
C LEU A 130 13.51 3.48 -7.18
N ARG A 131 13.79 3.45 -5.87
CA ARG A 131 14.67 2.44 -5.27
C ARG A 131 14.07 1.04 -5.45
N LEU A 132 12.80 0.85 -5.10
CA LEU A 132 12.08 -0.41 -5.28
C LEU A 132 11.97 -0.86 -6.74
N LEU A 133 11.97 0.08 -7.69
CA LEU A 133 11.89 -0.22 -9.12
C LEU A 133 13.26 -0.48 -9.77
N ARG A 134 14.36 0.07 -9.24
CA ARG A 134 15.70 0.00 -9.85
C ARG A 134 16.65 -0.96 -9.15
N ASP A 135 16.56 -1.06 -7.82
CA ASP A 135 17.42 -1.96 -7.03
C ASP A 135 16.86 -3.38 -7.10
N LYS A 136 17.50 -4.21 -7.93
CA LYS A 136 17.09 -5.62 -8.11
C LYS A 136 17.28 -6.45 -6.84
N ALA A 137 18.31 -6.16 -6.05
CA ALA A 137 18.60 -6.94 -4.84
C ALA A 137 17.59 -6.65 -3.74
N GLU A 138 17.31 -5.36 -3.49
CA GLU A 138 16.27 -4.95 -2.55
C GLU A 138 14.91 -5.49 -2.98
N ARG A 139 14.59 -5.40 -4.28
CA ARG A 139 13.32 -5.88 -4.83
C ARG A 139 13.15 -7.39 -4.66
N THR A 140 14.18 -8.19 -4.93
CA THR A 140 14.13 -9.65 -4.73
C THR A 140 13.90 -10.00 -3.27
N ARG A 141 14.65 -9.38 -2.34
CA ARG A 141 14.47 -9.57 -0.88
C ARG A 141 13.02 -9.30 -0.48
N ILE A 142 12.45 -8.18 -0.97
CA ILE A 142 11.07 -7.81 -0.66
C ILE A 142 10.08 -8.84 -1.20
N LEU A 143 10.22 -9.28 -2.45
CA LEU A 143 9.33 -10.29 -3.02
C LEU A 143 9.36 -11.63 -2.27
N ASP A 144 10.54 -12.04 -1.81
CA ASP A 144 10.70 -13.25 -1.00
C ASP A 144 9.99 -13.09 0.35
N GLY A 145 10.21 -11.95 1.03
CA GLY A 145 9.51 -11.61 2.27
C GLY A 145 7.99 -11.56 2.10
N LEU A 146 7.49 -10.93 1.04
CA LEU A 146 6.06 -10.87 0.73
C LEU A 146 5.47 -12.24 0.44
N SER A 147 6.24 -13.15 -0.17
CA SER A 147 5.81 -14.53 -0.39
C SER A 147 5.62 -15.29 0.92
N LEU A 148 6.50 -15.06 1.90
CA LEU A 148 6.36 -15.61 3.25
C LEU A 148 5.16 -15.00 3.98
N VAL A 149 4.97 -13.68 3.91
CA VAL A 149 3.80 -13.00 4.50
C VAL A 149 2.50 -13.53 3.90
N ALA A 150 2.42 -13.63 2.57
CA ALA A 150 1.24 -14.16 1.88
C ALA A 150 0.92 -15.60 2.28
N ALA A 151 1.94 -16.44 2.47
CA ALA A 151 1.76 -17.81 2.94
C ALA A 151 1.15 -17.88 4.37
N LYS A 152 1.52 -16.94 5.25
CA LYS A 152 0.97 -16.87 6.63
C LYS A 152 -0.51 -16.50 6.68
N LEU A 153 -1.05 -15.82 5.67
CA LEU A 153 -2.46 -15.41 5.62
C LEU A 153 -3.43 -16.58 5.40
N GLY A 154 -2.89 -17.75 5.04
CA GLY A 154 -3.66 -18.96 4.84
C GLY A 154 -4.49 -18.95 3.56
N LYS A 155 -5.32 -19.98 3.41
CA LYS A 155 -6.18 -20.16 2.24
C LYS A 155 -7.49 -19.42 2.41
N SER A 156 -8.24 -19.27 1.31
CA SER A 156 -9.62 -18.79 1.31
C SER A 156 -10.52 -19.58 2.28
N GLY A 157 -11.67 -19.01 2.63
CA GLY A 157 -12.63 -19.62 3.57
C GLY A 157 -12.41 -19.25 5.04
N ALA A 158 -11.76 -18.11 5.32
CA ALA A 158 -11.61 -17.61 6.69
C ALA A 158 -12.97 -17.43 7.41
N ALA A 159 -13.96 -16.86 6.72
CA ALA A 159 -15.32 -16.71 7.26
C ALA A 159 -15.97 -18.06 7.59
N THR A 160 -15.83 -19.06 6.71
CA THR A 160 -16.33 -20.42 6.95
C THR A 160 -15.67 -21.07 8.16
N ARG A 161 -14.34 -20.96 8.27
CA ARG A 161 -13.61 -21.49 9.44
C ARG A 161 -14.03 -20.79 10.72
N ALA A 162 -14.24 -19.48 10.69
CA ALA A 162 -14.74 -18.72 11.83
C ALA A 162 -16.15 -19.19 12.24
N ALA A 163 -17.07 -19.34 11.28
CA ALA A 163 -18.41 -19.87 11.55
C ALA A 163 -18.37 -21.28 12.17
N GLN A 164 -17.54 -22.17 11.62
CA GLN A 164 -17.34 -23.52 12.17
C GLN A 164 -16.71 -23.51 13.58
N ALA A 165 -15.86 -22.53 13.88
CA ALA A 165 -15.28 -22.40 15.21
C ALA A 165 -16.34 -21.94 16.24
N VAL A 166 -17.21 -21.00 15.86
CA VAL A 166 -18.33 -20.55 16.71
C VAL A 166 -19.31 -21.69 16.97
N LEU A 167 -19.70 -22.44 15.94
CA LEU A 167 -20.63 -23.58 16.10
C LEU A 167 -20.09 -24.62 17.10
N ARG A 168 -18.78 -24.91 17.08
CA ARG A 168 -18.13 -25.83 18.03
C ARG A 168 -18.12 -25.36 19.49
N THR A 169 -18.45 -24.10 19.77
CA THR A 169 -18.58 -23.59 21.15
C THR A 169 -20.00 -23.69 21.69
N LEU A 170 -20.96 -24.04 20.84
CA LEU A 170 -22.37 -24.19 21.19
C LEU A 170 -22.75 -25.66 21.47
N ASP A 171 -21.85 -26.60 21.16
CA ASP A 171 -21.90 -28.02 21.54
C ASP A 171 -21.29 -28.22 22.93
#